data_AF-A0A914K9V4-F1
#
_entry.id   AF-A0A914K9V4-F1
#
_cell.length_a   1.000
_cell.length_b   1.000
_cell.length_c   1.000
_cell.angle_alpha   90.00
_cell.angle_beta   90.00
_cell.angle_gamma   90.00
#
_symmetry.space_group_name_H-M   'P 1'
#
loop_
_entity.id
_entity.type
_entity.pdbx_description
1 polymer ?
#
loop_
_entity_poly.entity_id
_entity_poly.type
_entity_poly.pdbx_seq_one_letter_code
_entity_poly.pdbx_strand_id
1 'polypeptide(L)'
;MDETDIQKYLSHPPLGFTETEWKEAIILNPEPNKLLPYPVYGFKDLAERKHRQIVEADLQKKAFDTLVSRRKAVIQELSEIEGLRKIFVQDSTRLRHRIMRIIAFMHAQNTKNSLMTIEEETVRNRVDTISMCVNAPDKLLDRLEVVRNFLKTNKSKLEESKREFNKAHGLTEDEASGLKRYLNRRQQELEALTKTLKQNANDVEIMLQHLR
;
A
#
# COMPACT_ATOMS: atom_id res chain seq x y z
N MET A 1 -20.08 -11.09 -32.77
CA MET A 1 -21.29 -11.32 -33.60
C MET A 1 -21.98 -9.99 -33.71
N ASP A 2 -22.45 -9.65 -34.90
CA ASP A 2 -23.22 -8.43 -35.10
C ASP A 2 -24.58 -8.57 -34.42
N GLU A 3 -25.10 -7.47 -33.88
CA GLU A 3 -26.37 -7.44 -33.12
C GLU A 3 -27.55 -8.01 -33.93
N THR A 4 -27.48 -7.86 -35.25
CA THR A 4 -28.41 -8.43 -36.23
C THR A 4 -28.37 -9.95 -36.28
N ASP A 5 -27.21 -10.57 -36.09
CA ASP A 5 -27.05 -12.03 -36.13
C ASP A 5 -27.54 -12.68 -34.83
N ILE A 6 -27.37 -11.97 -33.72
CA ILE A 6 -27.91 -12.39 -32.42
C ILE A 6 -29.44 -12.36 -32.45
N GLN A 7 -30.04 -11.30 -32.99
CA GLN A 7 -31.50 -11.22 -33.13
C GLN A 7 -32.05 -12.32 -34.05
N LYS A 8 -31.37 -12.61 -35.16
CA LYS A 8 -31.74 -13.74 -36.05
C LYS A 8 -31.69 -15.08 -35.31
N TYR A 9 -30.65 -15.32 -34.53
CA TYR A 9 -30.50 -16.55 -33.73
C TYR A 9 -31.61 -16.70 -32.69
N LEU A 10 -31.98 -15.63 -31.98
CA LEU A 10 -33.00 -15.67 -30.95
C LEU A 10 -34.43 -15.83 -31.51
N SER A 11 -34.68 -15.31 -32.72
CA SER A 11 -36.00 -15.36 -33.35
C SER A 11 -36.46 -16.77 -33.79
N HIS A 12 -35.55 -17.72 -34.00
CA HIS A 12 -35.88 -19.07 -34.48
C HIS A 12 -35.49 -20.12 -33.43
N PRO A 13 -36.44 -20.92 -32.92
CA PRO A 13 -36.10 -21.98 -31.98
C PRO A 13 -35.25 -23.07 -32.67
N PRO A 14 -34.28 -23.66 -31.96
CA PRO A 14 -33.48 -24.75 -32.49
C PRO A 14 -34.31 -26.04 -32.65
N LEU A 15 -33.86 -26.92 -33.55
CA LEU A 15 -34.56 -28.17 -33.90
C LEU A 15 -34.83 -29.03 -32.65
N GLY A 16 -36.10 -29.39 -32.42
CA GLY A 16 -36.50 -30.25 -31.30
C GLY A 16 -36.90 -29.52 -30.01
N PHE A 17 -36.88 -28.19 -29.99
CA PHE A 17 -37.43 -27.37 -28.90
C PHE A 17 -38.71 -26.66 -29.32
N THR A 18 -39.67 -26.56 -28.41
CA THR A 18 -40.92 -25.82 -28.64
C THR A 18 -40.65 -24.31 -28.58
N GLU A 19 -41.39 -23.52 -29.37
CA GLU A 19 -41.27 -22.05 -29.36
C GLU A 19 -41.48 -21.45 -27.95
N THR A 20 -42.34 -22.08 -27.14
CA THR A 20 -42.58 -21.71 -25.74
C THR A 20 -41.36 -21.93 -24.86
N GLU A 21 -40.71 -23.11 -24.96
CA GLU A 21 -39.53 -23.47 -24.17
C GLU A 21 -38.32 -22.60 -24.53
N TRP A 22 -38.17 -22.27 -25.82
CA TRP A 22 -37.10 -21.38 -26.28
C TRP A 22 -37.28 -19.94 -25.80
N LYS A 23 -38.51 -19.39 -25.88
CA LYS A 23 -38.83 -18.06 -25.34
C LYS A 23 -38.63 -18.01 -23.83
N GLU A 24 -39.00 -19.08 -23.12
CA GLU A 24 -38.76 -19.19 -21.68
C GLU A 24 -37.26 -19.19 -21.37
N ALA A 25 -36.44 -19.93 -22.11
CA ALA A 25 -34.99 -19.93 -21.95
C ALA A 25 -34.35 -18.54 -22.22
N ILE A 26 -34.91 -17.75 -23.14
CA ILE A 26 -34.48 -16.38 -23.40
C ILE A 26 -34.84 -15.48 -22.21
N ILE A 27 -36.07 -15.59 -21.68
CA ILE A 27 -36.55 -14.80 -20.54
C ILE A 27 -35.78 -15.12 -19.26
N LEU A 28 -35.49 -16.40 -19.04
CA LEU A 28 -34.78 -16.89 -17.85
C LEU A 28 -33.25 -16.75 -17.95
N ASN A 29 -32.73 -16.10 -18.99
CA ASN A 29 -31.30 -15.88 -19.13
C ASN A 29 -30.79 -14.89 -18.06
N PRO A 30 -29.84 -15.30 -17.18
CA PRO A 30 -29.37 -14.44 -16.09
C PRO A 30 -28.61 -13.19 -16.57
N GLU A 31 -27.97 -13.23 -17.75
CA GLU A 31 -27.27 -12.07 -18.33
C GLU A 31 -27.53 -11.95 -19.85
N PRO A 32 -28.63 -11.29 -20.28
CA PRO A 32 -29.01 -11.21 -21.70
C PRO A 32 -28.01 -10.46 -22.60
N ASN A 33 -27.17 -9.61 -22.00
CA ASN A 33 -26.17 -8.83 -22.74
C ASN A 33 -24.86 -9.60 -22.99
N LYS A 34 -24.62 -10.70 -22.27
CA LYS A 34 -23.35 -11.46 -22.35
C LYS A 34 -23.54 -12.93 -22.70
N LEU A 35 -24.68 -13.50 -22.35
CA LEU A 35 -24.97 -14.91 -22.52
C LEU A 35 -26.10 -15.07 -23.53
N LEU A 36 -26.04 -16.14 -24.30
CA LEU A 36 -27.10 -16.57 -25.19
C LEU A 36 -27.54 -17.98 -24.77
N PRO A 37 -28.85 -18.27 -24.82
CA PRO A 37 -29.33 -19.64 -24.63
C PRO A 37 -28.70 -20.53 -25.70
N TYR A 38 -28.23 -21.71 -25.30
CA TYR A 38 -27.60 -22.67 -26.19
C TYR A 38 -28.28 -24.03 -26.01
N PRO A 39 -28.80 -24.65 -27.09
CA PRO A 39 -29.47 -25.95 -27.00
C PRO A 39 -28.45 -27.05 -26.68
N VAL A 40 -28.82 -27.96 -25.78
CA VAL A 40 -27.99 -29.11 -25.40
C VAL A 40 -28.77 -30.39 -25.65
N TYR A 41 -28.29 -31.23 -26.55
CA TYR A 41 -28.92 -32.50 -26.90
C TYR A 41 -28.27 -33.66 -26.16
N GLY A 42 -28.91 -34.11 -25.08
CA GLY A 42 -28.52 -35.30 -24.33
C GLY A 42 -27.12 -35.26 -23.70
N PHE A 43 -26.58 -36.43 -23.39
CA PHE A 43 -25.33 -36.54 -22.62
C PHE A 43 -24.06 -36.24 -23.43
N LYS A 44 -24.10 -36.37 -24.76
CA LYS A 44 -22.93 -36.12 -25.62
C LYS A 44 -22.55 -34.63 -25.60
N ASP A 45 -23.53 -33.76 -25.81
CA ASP A 45 -23.31 -32.30 -25.77
C ASP A 45 -22.93 -31.81 -24.37
N LEU A 46 -23.47 -32.47 -23.33
CA LEU A 46 -23.09 -32.18 -21.95
C LEU A 46 -21.63 -32.59 -21.67
N ALA A 47 -21.18 -33.73 -22.21
CA ALA A 47 -19.79 -34.15 -22.11
C ALA A 47 -18.84 -33.19 -22.85
N GLU A 48 -19.24 -32.72 -24.04
CA GLU A 48 -18.47 -31.71 -24.78
C GLU A 48 -18.43 -30.37 -24.03
N ARG A 49 -19.54 -29.94 -23.42
CA ARG A 49 -19.57 -28.74 -22.58
C ARG A 49 -18.64 -28.88 -21.37
N LYS A 50 -18.63 -30.04 -20.70
CA LYS A 50 -17.69 -30.33 -19.61
C LYS A 50 -16.24 -30.25 -20.10
N HIS A 51 -15.94 -30.80 -21.26
CA HIS A 51 -14.60 -30.72 -21.85
C HIS A 51 -14.18 -29.27 -22.11
N ARG A 52 -15.06 -28.46 -22.72
CA ARG A 52 -14.83 -27.01 -22.92
C ARG A 52 -14.61 -26.26 -21.61
N GLN A 53 -15.36 -26.58 -20.57
CA GLN A 53 -15.19 -25.97 -19.24
C GLN A 53 -13.81 -26.28 -18.63
N ILE A 54 -13.31 -27.51 -18.79
CA ILE A 54 -11.98 -27.88 -18.31
C ILE A 54 -10.90 -27.10 -19.06
N VAL A 55 -11.00 -27.03 -20.40
CA VAL A 55 -10.04 -26.29 -21.23
C VAL A 55 -10.02 -24.79 -20.87
N GLU A 56 -11.20 -24.19 -20.69
CA GLU A 56 -11.33 -22.78 -20.30
C GLU A 56 -10.78 -22.54 -18.88
N ALA A 57 -11.07 -23.43 -17.93
CA ALA A 57 -10.53 -23.34 -16.57
C ALA A 57 -8.98 -23.41 -16.57
N ASP A 58 -8.40 -24.28 -17.40
CA ASP A 58 -6.96 -24.38 -17.56
C ASP A 58 -6.36 -23.10 -18.19
N LEU A 59 -7.05 -22.50 -19.16
CA LEU A 59 -6.64 -21.22 -19.75
C LEU A 59 -6.65 -20.09 -18.72
N GLN A 60 -7.74 -19.98 -17.95
CA GLN A 60 -7.89 -18.98 -16.90
C GLN A 60 -6.84 -19.16 -15.80
N LYS A 61 -6.53 -20.40 -15.42
CA LYS A 61 -5.47 -20.71 -14.46
C LYS A 61 -4.11 -20.24 -14.96
N LYS A 62 -3.75 -20.51 -16.22
CA LYS A 62 -2.49 -20.03 -16.82
C LYS A 62 -2.40 -18.50 -16.84
N ALA A 63 -3.51 -17.84 -17.16
CA ALA A 63 -3.58 -16.38 -17.12
C ALA A 63 -3.37 -15.84 -15.69
N PHE A 64 -3.99 -16.47 -14.69
CA PHE A 64 -3.81 -16.12 -13.28
C PHE A 64 -2.36 -16.33 -12.82
N ASP A 65 -1.74 -17.46 -13.17
CA ASP A 65 -0.34 -17.76 -12.84
C ASP A 65 0.62 -16.71 -13.43
N THR A 66 0.32 -16.22 -14.64
CA THR A 66 1.06 -15.13 -15.28
C THR A 66 0.91 -13.82 -14.50
N LEU A 67 -0.32 -13.47 -14.08
CA LEU A 67 -0.58 -12.29 -13.26
C LEU A 67 0.12 -12.35 -11.89
N VAL A 68 0.12 -13.52 -11.25
CA VAL A 68 0.81 -13.74 -9.97
C VAL A 68 2.32 -13.58 -10.16
N SER A 69 2.88 -14.14 -11.24
CA SER A 69 4.31 -14.01 -11.56
C SER A 69 4.69 -12.55 -11.81
N ARG A 70 3.88 -11.81 -12.57
CA ARG A 70 4.06 -10.37 -12.77
C ARG A 70 4.01 -9.59 -11.46
N ARG A 71 3.04 -9.89 -10.59
CA ARG A 71 2.94 -9.25 -9.26
C ARG A 71 4.21 -9.49 -8.44
N LYS A 72 4.76 -10.71 -8.45
CA LYS A 72 6.02 -11.03 -7.76
C LYS A 72 7.19 -10.22 -8.31
N ALA A 73 7.29 -10.10 -9.63
CA ALA A 73 8.33 -9.26 -10.27
C ALA A 73 8.22 -7.80 -9.84
N VAL A 74 7.01 -7.22 -9.84
CA VAL A 74 6.79 -5.84 -9.38
C VAL A 74 7.17 -5.67 -7.90
N ILE A 75 6.85 -6.62 -7.03
CA ILE A 75 7.24 -6.57 -5.61
C ILE A 75 8.77 -6.61 -5.47
N GLN A 76 9.45 -7.42 -6.28
CA GLN A 76 10.91 -7.47 -6.28
C GLN A 76 11.52 -6.15 -6.74
N GLU A 77 11.04 -5.59 -7.86
CA GLU A 77 11.47 -4.28 -8.36
C GLU A 77 11.25 -3.17 -7.31
N LEU A 78 10.10 -3.18 -6.62
CA LEU A 78 9.84 -2.24 -5.52
C LEU A 78 10.85 -2.39 -4.39
N SER A 79 11.21 -3.61 -4.00
CA SER A 79 12.22 -3.84 -2.97
C SER A 79 13.60 -3.33 -3.39
N GLU A 80 13.96 -3.47 -4.67
CA GLU A 80 15.22 -2.94 -5.23
C GLU A 80 15.22 -1.41 -5.20
N ILE A 81 14.12 -0.77 -5.62
CA ILE A 81 13.93 0.68 -5.56
C ILE A 81 14.01 1.19 -4.11
N GLU A 82 13.42 0.48 -3.15
CA GLU A 82 13.53 0.83 -1.73
C GLU A 82 14.97 0.78 -1.22
N GLY A 83 15.75 -0.21 -1.67
CA GLY A 83 17.18 -0.31 -1.41
C GLY A 83 17.94 0.91 -1.95
N LEU A 84 17.72 1.25 -3.22
CA LEU A 84 18.31 2.43 -3.86
C LEU A 84 17.90 3.73 -3.16
N ARG A 85 16.63 3.86 -2.75
CA ARG A 85 16.13 5.02 -2.01
C ARG A 85 16.87 5.20 -0.68
N LYS A 86 17.13 4.11 0.05
CA LYS A 86 17.89 4.17 1.32
C LYS A 86 19.32 4.67 1.08
N ILE A 87 19.99 4.16 0.05
CA ILE A 87 21.34 4.61 -0.33
C ILE A 87 21.32 6.10 -0.69
N PHE A 88 20.38 6.52 -1.54
CA PHE A 88 20.24 7.92 -1.94
C PHE A 88 20.01 8.86 -0.75
N VAL A 89 19.15 8.47 0.21
CA VAL A 89 18.91 9.26 1.43
C VAL A 89 20.18 9.36 2.29
N GLN A 90 20.94 8.27 2.42
CA GLN A 90 22.21 8.27 3.14
C GLN A 90 23.24 9.18 2.46
N ASP A 91 23.38 9.09 1.14
CA ASP A 91 24.30 9.92 0.36
C ASP A 91 23.89 11.39 0.38
N SER A 92 22.60 11.70 0.27
CA SER A 92 22.08 13.06 0.41
C SER A 92 22.42 13.65 1.78
N THR A 93 22.26 12.87 2.85
CA THR A 93 22.61 13.28 4.21
C THR A 93 24.12 13.54 4.33
N ARG A 94 24.94 12.64 3.78
CA ARG A 94 26.41 12.78 3.75
C ARG A 94 26.85 14.03 2.98
N LEU A 95 26.29 14.26 1.78
CA LEU A 95 26.59 15.43 0.97
C LEU A 95 26.14 16.72 1.66
N ARG A 96 24.96 16.73 2.29
CA ARG A 96 24.48 17.86 3.10
C ARG A 96 25.47 18.20 4.21
N HIS A 97 25.99 17.21 4.93
CA HIS A 97 27.03 17.44 5.94
C HIS A 97 28.33 17.97 5.35
N ARG A 98 28.78 17.45 4.20
CA ARG A 98 29.99 17.95 3.51
C ARG A 98 29.83 19.40 3.07
N ILE A 99 28.70 19.74 2.46
CA ILE A 99 28.38 21.10 2.02
C ILE A 99 28.34 22.03 3.23
N MET A 100 27.66 21.64 4.31
CA MET A 100 27.64 22.43 5.55
C MET A 100 29.06 22.70 6.10
N ARG A 101 29.95 21.71 6.07
CA ARG A 101 31.35 21.89 6.50
C ARG A 101 32.13 22.85 5.59
N ILE A 102 31.93 22.76 4.28
CA ILE A 102 32.57 23.65 3.31
C ILE A 102 32.07 25.09 3.51
N ILE A 103 30.75 25.29 3.62
CA ILE A 103 30.15 26.60 3.88
C ILE A 103 30.68 27.17 5.20
N ALA A 104 30.69 26.37 6.28
CA ALA A 104 31.22 26.79 7.58
C ALA A 104 32.70 27.19 7.49
N PHE A 105 33.51 26.43 6.75
CA PHE A 105 34.91 26.77 6.53
C PHE A 105 35.07 28.05 5.70
N MET A 106 34.36 28.18 4.59
CA MET A 106 34.39 29.38 3.75
C MET A 106 33.98 30.62 4.53
N HIS A 107 32.91 30.51 5.31
CA HIS A 107 32.45 31.57 6.19
C HIS A 107 33.53 31.95 7.21
N ALA A 108 34.10 30.95 7.91
CA ALA A 108 35.16 31.18 8.88
C ALA A 108 36.43 31.80 8.27
N GLN A 109 36.76 31.52 7.01
CA GLN A 109 37.87 32.17 6.30
C GLN A 109 37.56 33.63 5.96
N ASN A 110 36.33 33.91 5.50
CA ASN A 110 35.91 35.25 5.12
C ASN A 110 35.78 36.20 6.32
N THR A 111 35.38 35.66 7.49
CA THR A 111 35.15 36.47 8.69
C THR A 111 36.37 36.62 9.60
N LYS A 112 37.55 36.06 9.25
CA LYS A 112 38.76 36.07 10.11
C LYS A 112 39.18 37.43 10.65
N ASN A 113 38.94 38.49 9.89
CA ASN A 113 39.32 39.86 10.26
C ASN A 113 38.10 40.79 10.44
N SER A 114 36.90 40.21 10.49
CA SER A 114 35.65 40.97 10.68
C SER A 114 35.22 40.90 12.14
N LEU A 115 34.62 41.99 12.62
CA LEU A 115 33.92 41.97 13.91
C LEU A 115 32.69 41.07 13.79
N MET A 116 32.37 40.40 14.89
CA MET A 116 31.21 39.51 14.95
C MET A 116 29.92 40.29 14.73
N THR A 117 29.07 39.77 13.86
CA THR A 117 27.77 40.36 13.54
C THR A 117 26.71 39.91 14.55
N ILE A 118 25.66 40.72 14.72
CA ILE A 118 24.53 40.40 15.61
C ILE A 118 23.87 39.07 15.17
N GLU A 119 23.77 38.83 13.87
CA GLU A 119 23.20 37.59 13.32
C GLU A 119 24.02 36.35 13.72
N GLU A 120 25.35 36.41 13.64
CA GLU A 120 26.23 35.33 14.12
C GLU A 120 26.05 35.05 15.62
N GLU A 121 25.87 36.09 16.43
CA GLU A 121 25.61 35.95 17.85
C GLU A 121 24.26 35.27 18.13
N THR A 122 23.22 35.61 17.36
CA THR A 122 21.93 34.90 17.48
C THR A 122 22.05 33.41 17.13
N VAL A 123 22.81 33.07 16.08
CA VAL A 123 23.04 31.68 15.68
C VAL A 123 23.84 30.94 16.74
N ARG A 124 24.88 31.56 17.30
CA ARG A 124 25.66 30.99 18.40
C ARG A 124 24.78 30.71 19.62
N ASN A 125 23.99 31.69 20.07
CA ASN A 125 23.09 31.51 21.21
C ASN A 125 22.11 30.35 21.01
N ARG A 126 21.61 30.15 19.78
CA ARG A 126 20.75 29.00 19.45
C ARG A 126 21.51 27.67 19.50
N VAL A 127 22.74 27.62 18.98
CA VAL A 127 23.60 26.42 19.04
C VAL A 127 23.94 26.07 20.48
N ASP A 128 24.29 27.06 21.30
CA ASP A 128 24.60 26.87 22.72
C ASP A 128 23.38 26.37 23.48
N THR A 129 22.19 26.93 23.22
CA THR A 129 20.93 26.46 23.80
C THR A 129 20.67 24.98 23.44
N ILE A 130 20.88 24.60 22.18
CA ILE A 130 20.73 23.21 21.73
C ILE A 130 21.77 22.31 22.42
N SER A 131 23.04 22.74 22.46
CA SER A 131 24.13 22.01 23.10
C SER A 131 23.84 21.78 24.60
N MET A 132 23.37 22.81 25.31
CA MET A 132 22.97 22.70 26.71
C MET A 132 21.76 21.76 26.89
N CYS A 133 20.80 21.74 25.98
CA CYS A 133 19.68 20.80 26.06
C CYS A 133 20.10 19.34 25.83
N VAL A 134 21.12 19.10 25.01
CA VAL A 134 21.61 17.74 24.71
C VAL A 134 22.60 17.24 25.77
N ASN A 135 23.53 18.09 26.18
CA ASN A 135 24.67 17.73 27.02
C ASN A 135 24.50 18.03 28.52
N ALA A 136 23.45 18.75 28.93
CA ALA A 136 23.24 18.99 30.35
C ALA A 136 22.96 17.67 31.10
N PRO A 137 23.47 17.54 32.34
CA PRO A 137 23.20 16.38 33.18
C PRO A 137 21.69 16.26 33.44
N ASP A 138 21.22 15.00 33.54
CA ASP A 138 19.82 14.59 33.71
C ASP A 138 18.88 14.88 32.52
N LYS A 139 19.46 15.21 31.35
CA LYS A 139 18.69 15.45 30.11
C LYS A 139 18.72 14.25 29.17
N LEU A 140 18.74 14.53 27.86
CA LEU A 140 18.40 13.59 26.80
C LEU A 140 19.30 12.35 26.78
N LEU A 141 20.62 12.54 26.93
CA LEU A 141 21.57 11.44 26.87
C LEU A 141 21.43 10.50 28.08
N ASP A 142 21.33 11.04 29.28
CA ASP A 142 21.17 10.26 30.51
C ASP A 142 19.84 9.50 30.51
N ARG A 143 18.74 10.13 30.08
CA ARG A 143 17.43 9.46 29.93
C ARG A 143 17.48 8.34 28.89
N LEU A 144 18.17 8.54 27.78
CA LEU A 144 18.37 7.49 26.77
C LEU A 144 19.20 6.33 27.32
N GLU A 145 20.20 6.62 28.14
CA GLU A 145 21.01 5.60 28.80
C GLU A 145 20.21 4.80 29.83
N VAL A 146 19.38 5.46 30.63
CA VAL A 146 18.43 4.81 31.54
C VAL A 146 17.48 3.89 30.78
N VAL A 147 16.85 4.36 29.70
CA VAL A 147 15.96 3.53 28.86
C VAL A 147 16.71 2.36 28.25
N ARG A 148 17.92 2.59 27.73
CA ARG A 148 18.76 1.52 27.15
C ARG A 148 19.11 0.46 28.19
N ASN A 149 19.51 0.87 29.38
CA ASN A 149 19.88 -0.04 30.46
C ASN A 149 18.66 -0.78 30.99
N PHE A 150 17.51 -0.11 31.14
CA PHE A 150 16.24 -0.74 31.46
C PHE A 150 15.86 -1.83 30.44
N LEU A 151 15.96 -1.54 29.14
CA LEU A 151 15.66 -2.51 28.08
C LEU A 151 16.64 -3.69 28.08
N LYS A 152 17.93 -3.45 28.32
CA LYS A 152 18.94 -4.53 28.42
C LYS A 152 18.66 -5.44 29.61
N THR A 153 18.44 -4.87 30.79
CA THR A 153 18.21 -5.62 32.03
C THR A 153 16.89 -6.38 32.00
N ASN A 154 15.84 -5.79 31.43
CA ASN A 154 14.52 -6.42 31.37
C ASN A 154 14.29 -7.25 30.11
N LYS A 155 15.29 -7.43 29.24
CA LYS A 155 15.13 -8.19 27.99
C LYS A 155 14.60 -9.60 28.24
N SER A 156 15.16 -10.32 29.20
CA SER A 156 14.73 -11.69 29.54
C SER A 156 13.30 -11.71 30.10
N LYS A 157 12.98 -10.80 31.03
CA LYS A 157 11.63 -10.65 31.60
C LYS A 157 10.58 -10.28 30.55
N LEU A 158 10.94 -9.44 29.59
CA LEU A 158 10.06 -9.05 28.49
C LEU A 158 9.79 -10.21 27.54
N GLU A 159 10.82 -11.02 27.23
CA GLU A 159 10.66 -12.23 26.43
C GLU A 159 9.84 -13.31 27.16
N GLU A 160 10.00 -13.44 28.48
CA GLU A 160 9.21 -14.36 29.30
C GLU A 160 7.74 -13.92 29.37
N SER A 161 7.48 -12.65 29.68
CA SER A 161 6.14 -12.05 29.68
C SER A 161 5.46 -12.18 28.30
N LYS A 162 6.20 -11.99 27.21
CA LYS A 162 5.69 -12.20 25.84
C LYS A 162 5.29 -13.66 25.60
N ARG A 163 6.08 -14.62 26.09
CA ARG A 163 5.76 -16.06 25.97
C ARG A 163 4.53 -16.42 26.80
N GLU A 164 4.40 -15.90 28.01
CA GLU A 164 3.23 -16.10 28.87
C GLU A 164 1.97 -15.48 28.28
N PHE A 165 2.07 -14.24 27.78
CA PHE A 165 0.96 -13.57 27.10
C PHE A 165 0.50 -14.36 25.86
N ASN A 166 1.44 -14.81 25.02
CA ASN A 166 1.10 -15.62 23.84
C ASN A 166 0.50 -16.98 24.19
N LYS A 167 0.86 -17.58 25.35
CA LYS A 167 0.23 -18.82 25.82
C LYS A 167 -1.18 -18.58 26.34
N ALA A 168 -1.41 -17.48 27.05
CA ALA A 168 -2.70 -17.16 27.67
C ALA A 168 -3.70 -16.52 26.69
N HIS A 169 -3.22 -15.79 25.68
CA HIS A 169 -4.00 -14.99 24.74
C HIS A 169 -3.62 -15.30 23.29
N GLY A 170 -3.20 -16.55 23.01
CA GLY A 170 -2.88 -16.97 21.66
C GLY A 170 -4.10 -16.82 20.76
N LEU A 171 -4.04 -15.90 19.79
CA LEU A 171 -5.12 -15.72 18.82
C LEU A 171 -5.27 -16.98 17.98
N THR A 172 -6.51 -17.42 17.82
CA THR A 172 -6.82 -18.47 16.83
C THR A 172 -6.61 -17.89 15.43
N GLU A 173 -6.19 -18.74 14.47
CA GLU A 173 -5.96 -18.30 13.07
C GLU A 173 -7.22 -17.63 12.47
N ASP A 174 -8.41 -18.12 12.82
CA ASP A 174 -9.68 -17.53 12.38
C ASP A 174 -9.90 -16.12 12.94
N GLU A 175 -9.61 -15.91 14.23
CA GLU A 175 -9.69 -14.59 14.89
C GLU A 175 -8.67 -13.61 14.30
N ALA A 176 -7.45 -14.09 14.03
CA ALA A 176 -6.41 -13.31 13.37
C ALA A 176 -6.83 -12.90 11.95
N SER A 177 -7.46 -13.80 11.21
CA SER A 177 -7.99 -13.50 9.87
C SER A 177 -9.13 -12.49 9.91
N GLY A 178 -10.02 -12.58 10.91
CA GLY A 178 -11.11 -11.64 11.16
C GLY A 178 -10.58 -10.25 11.49
N LEU A 179 -9.60 -10.18 12.41
CA LEU A 179 -8.93 -8.94 12.79
C LEU A 179 -8.22 -8.30 11.59
N LYS A 180 -7.54 -9.09 10.76
CA LYS A 180 -6.90 -8.61 9.53
C LYS A 180 -7.89 -7.99 8.55
N ARG A 181 -9.06 -8.62 8.34
CA ARG A 181 -10.12 -8.06 7.49
C ARG A 181 -10.64 -6.75 8.05
N TYR A 182 -10.90 -6.69 9.35
CA TYR A 182 -11.36 -5.48 10.03
C TYR A 182 -10.34 -4.34 9.91
N LEU A 183 -9.06 -4.60 10.21
CA LEU A 183 -8.00 -3.61 10.13
C LEU A 183 -7.79 -3.11 8.70
N ASN A 184 -7.86 -3.99 7.69
CA ASN A 184 -7.75 -3.59 6.29
C ASN A 184 -8.91 -2.67 5.88
N ARG A 185 -10.14 -2.98 6.29
CA ARG A 185 -11.30 -2.10 6.06
C ARG A 185 -11.09 -0.73 6.72
N ARG A 186 -10.65 -0.69 7.97
CA ARG A 186 -10.37 0.57 8.68
C ARG A 186 -9.25 1.36 8.02
N GLN A 187 -8.20 0.69 7.54
CA GLN A 187 -7.13 1.34 6.81
C GLN A 187 -7.66 2.02 5.52
N GLN A 188 -8.48 1.33 4.74
CA GLN A 188 -9.08 1.90 3.52
C GLN A 188 -9.98 3.12 3.84
N GLU A 189 -10.78 3.03 4.90
CA GLU A 189 -11.63 4.14 5.37
C GLU A 189 -10.76 5.35 5.78
N LEU A 190 -9.68 5.13 6.53
CA LEU A 190 -8.76 6.18 6.95
C LEU A 190 -7.99 6.80 5.77
N GLU A 191 -7.57 6.00 4.79
CA GLU A 191 -6.91 6.48 3.58
C GLU A 191 -7.86 7.37 2.75
N ALA A 192 -9.13 6.99 2.63
CA ALA A 192 -10.14 7.81 1.96
C ALA A 192 -10.39 9.15 2.69
N LEU A 193 -10.50 9.12 4.02
CA LEU A 193 -10.62 10.34 4.82
C LEU A 193 -9.38 11.23 4.68
N THR A 194 -8.19 10.64 4.75
CA THR A 194 -6.93 11.37 4.60
C THR A 194 -6.82 12.01 3.22
N LYS A 195 -7.27 11.32 2.16
CA LYS A 195 -7.32 11.86 0.81
C LYS A 195 -8.26 13.07 0.73
N THR A 196 -9.46 12.94 1.29
CA THR A 196 -10.46 14.02 1.31
C THR A 196 -9.94 15.23 2.10
N LEU A 197 -9.32 15.00 3.26
CA LEU A 197 -8.73 16.07 4.07
C LEU A 197 -7.60 16.79 3.32
N LYS A 198 -6.74 16.06 2.60
CA LYS A 198 -5.69 16.68 1.77
C LYS A 198 -6.26 17.49 0.62
N GLN A 199 -7.34 17.02 -0.01
CA GLN A 199 -8.04 17.79 -1.05
C GLN A 199 -8.63 19.07 -0.47
N ASN A 200 -9.37 18.98 0.64
CA ASN A 200 -9.94 20.15 1.30
C ASN A 200 -8.87 21.14 1.77
N ALA A 201 -7.73 20.66 2.28
CA ALA A 201 -6.62 21.53 2.68
C ALA A 201 -6.05 22.30 1.48
N ASN A 202 -5.87 21.63 0.34
CA ASN A 202 -5.43 22.27 -0.90
C ASN A 202 -6.49 23.27 -1.41
N ASP A 203 -7.77 22.92 -1.36
CA ASP A 203 -8.86 23.81 -1.79
C ASP A 203 -8.92 25.08 -0.93
N VAL A 204 -8.72 24.95 0.38
CA VAL A 204 -8.61 26.09 1.30
C VAL A 204 -7.38 26.94 0.99
N GLU A 205 -6.23 26.33 0.70
CA GLU A 205 -5.02 27.08 0.31
C GLU A 205 -5.24 27.87 -0.99
N ILE A 206 -5.91 27.27 -1.98
CA ILE A 206 -6.29 27.93 -3.24
C ILE A 206 -7.26 29.09 -2.97
N MET A 207 -8.29 28.88 -2.15
CA MET A 207 -9.24 29.94 -1.78
C MET A 207 -8.54 31.12 -1.08
N LEU A 208 -7.61 30.85 -0.16
CA LEU A 208 -6.83 31.87 0.52
C LEU A 208 -5.89 32.64 -0.43
N GLN A 209 -5.35 31.99 -1.46
CA GLN A 209 -4.52 32.64 -2.47
C GLN A 209 -5.33 33.56 -3.40
N HIS A 210 -6.60 33.22 -3.69
CA HIS A 210 -7.48 34.02 -4.56
C HIS A 210 -8.24 35.14 -3.81
N LEU A 211 -8.20 35.13 -2.47
CA LEU A 211 -8.75 36.18 -1.60
C LEU A 211 -7.75 37.31 -1.26
N ARG A 212 -6.49 37.18 -1.69
CA ARG A 212 -5.48 38.25 -1.66
C ARG A 212 -5.38 38.96 -3.00
#